data_AF-A0A3D5NXS8-F1
#
_entry.id   AF-A0A3D5NXS8-F1
#
_cell.length_a   1.000
_cell.length_b   1.000
_cell.length_c   1.000
_cell.angle_alpha   90.00
_cell.angle_beta   90.00
_cell.angle_gamma   90.00
#
_symmetry.space_group_name_H-M   'P 1'
#
loop_
_entity.id
_entity.type
_entity.pdbx_description
1 polymer ?
#
loop_
_entity_poly.entity_id
_entity_poly.type
_entity_poly.pdbx_seq_one_letter_code
_entity_poly.pdbx_strand_id
1 'polypeptide(L)'
;MTDYKRIEQLIIKHIPQVISTDVVVERYIMQFEDDILVLVGVNFAFDKAELLPESYPVLDKSVVLLKETPGAKFEVEGYTDYIGTKAYNMELSIQRAQVVKDYLVSKGIHQDRLTTVGYGKLHPIGDNETESGRAMNRRIVFKIIK
;
A
#
# COMPACT_ATOMS: atom_id res chain seq x y z
N MET A 1 -23.66 51.97 -3.64
CA MET A 1 -24.20 50.62 -3.89
C MET A 1 -23.05 49.63 -3.83
N THR A 2 -23.15 48.59 -3.03
CA THR A 2 -22.12 47.56 -2.93
C THR A 2 -22.02 46.82 -4.26
N ASP A 3 -20.82 46.75 -4.82
CA ASP A 3 -20.57 46.09 -6.10
C ASP A 3 -20.45 44.58 -5.88
N TYR A 4 -21.60 43.91 -5.93
CA TYR A 4 -21.72 42.47 -5.74
C TYR A 4 -20.95 41.67 -6.80
N LYS A 5 -20.74 42.21 -8.02
CA LYS A 5 -19.95 41.53 -9.07
C LYS A 5 -18.47 41.48 -8.71
N ARG A 6 -17.94 42.56 -8.13
CA ARG A 6 -16.56 42.62 -7.64
C ARG A 6 -16.33 41.67 -6.45
N ILE A 7 -17.32 41.53 -5.57
CA ILE A 7 -17.28 40.58 -4.45
C ILE A 7 -17.34 39.14 -4.96
N GLU A 8 -18.19 38.84 -5.93
CA GLU A 8 -18.32 37.50 -6.52
C GLU A 8 -17.04 37.06 -7.23
N GLN A 9 -16.38 37.95 -7.98
CA GLN A 9 -15.07 37.67 -8.59
C GLN A 9 -13.96 37.46 -7.56
N LEU A 10 -14.00 38.18 -6.43
CA LEU A 10 -13.06 37.99 -5.33
C LEU A 10 -13.28 36.64 -4.63
N ILE A 11 -14.54 36.22 -4.47
CA ILE A 11 -14.88 34.92 -3.90
C ILE A 11 -14.40 33.82 -4.85
N ILE A 12 -14.76 33.83 -6.14
CA ILE A 12 -14.34 32.81 -7.11
C ILE A 12 -12.80 32.68 -7.22
N LYS A 13 -12.08 33.81 -7.17
CA LYS A 13 -10.60 33.82 -7.21
C LYS A 13 -9.95 33.16 -5.98
N HIS A 14 -10.64 33.13 -4.85
CA HIS A 14 -10.13 32.61 -3.58
C HIS A 14 -10.94 31.42 -3.03
N ILE A 15 -11.89 30.88 -3.79
CA ILE A 15 -12.49 29.59 -3.51
C ILE A 15 -11.37 28.56 -3.71
N PRO A 16 -10.99 27.80 -2.67
CA PRO A 16 -10.08 26.68 -2.86
C PRO A 16 -10.71 25.71 -3.85
N GLN A 17 -10.05 25.47 -4.97
CA GLN A 17 -10.45 24.40 -5.87
C GLN A 17 -10.25 23.08 -5.14
N VAL A 18 -11.27 22.22 -5.13
CA VAL A 18 -11.19 20.89 -4.56
C VAL A 18 -10.13 20.12 -5.32
N ILE A 19 -8.92 20.02 -4.76
CA ILE A 19 -7.86 19.16 -5.26
C ILE A 19 -8.25 17.77 -4.79
N SER A 20 -8.79 16.98 -5.71
CA SER A 20 -8.78 15.51 -5.69
C SER A 20 -9.38 14.80 -4.46
N THR A 21 -10.17 13.77 -4.73
CA THR A 21 -10.45 12.69 -3.80
C THR A 21 -9.15 12.01 -3.38
N ASP A 22 -8.49 12.54 -2.35
CA ASP A 22 -7.44 11.82 -1.68
C ASP A 22 -7.89 11.61 -0.25
N VAL A 23 -8.44 10.42 0.03
CA VAL A 23 -8.07 9.78 1.28
C VAL A 23 -6.56 9.61 1.16
N VAL A 24 -5.81 10.65 1.54
CA VAL A 24 -4.39 10.52 1.80
C VAL A 24 -4.37 9.56 2.99
N VAL A 25 -4.21 8.27 2.73
CA VAL A 25 -3.68 7.37 3.75
C VAL A 25 -2.23 7.79 3.89
N GLU A 26 -2.03 8.90 4.61
CA GLU A 26 -0.76 9.57 4.85
C GLU A 26 0.08 8.79 5.86
N ARG A 27 0.01 7.46 5.84
CA ARG A 27 0.69 6.62 6.81
C ARG A 27 1.37 5.47 6.12
N TYR A 28 2.58 5.78 5.66
CA TYR A 28 3.68 4.88 5.92
C TYR A 28 3.79 4.65 7.42
N ILE A 29 3.37 3.49 7.90
CA ILE A 29 3.76 3.02 9.23
C ILE A 29 5.05 2.23 9.03
N MET A 30 6.18 2.93 8.98
CA MET A 30 7.48 2.30 9.21
C MET A 30 7.64 2.10 10.71
N GLN A 31 7.03 1.05 11.24
CA GLN A 31 7.18 0.67 12.63
C GLN A 31 8.09 -0.56 12.69
N PHE A 32 9.33 -0.36 13.12
CA PHE A 32 10.22 -1.43 13.52
C PHE A 32 9.85 -1.84 14.94
N GLU A 33 8.78 -2.62 15.08
CA GLU A 33 8.62 -3.51 16.23
C GLU A 33 8.91 -4.92 15.73
N ASP A 34 9.77 -5.64 16.45
CA ASP A 34 10.05 -7.06 16.19
C ASP A 34 10.51 -7.40 14.75
N ASP A 35 11.32 -6.53 14.14
CA ASP A 35 11.91 -6.76 12.82
C ASP A 35 10.87 -6.81 11.66
N ILE A 36 9.72 -6.14 11.81
CA ILE A 36 8.66 -6.05 10.79
C ILE A 36 8.67 -4.66 10.13
N LEU A 37 8.45 -4.61 8.82
CA LEU A 37 8.21 -3.41 8.01
C LEU A 37 6.86 -3.52 7.32
N VAL A 38 5.90 -2.67 7.68
CA VAL A 38 4.56 -2.66 7.06
C VAL A 38 4.52 -1.64 5.94
N LEU A 39 4.12 -2.05 4.73
CA LEU A 39 3.85 -1.15 3.61
C LEU A 39 2.34 -0.99 3.41
N VAL A 40 1.85 0.19 3.79
CA VAL A 40 0.50 0.64 3.46
C VAL A 40 0.61 1.60 2.28
N GLY A 41 -0.26 1.44 1.28
CA GLY A 41 -0.23 2.23 0.04
C GLY A 41 0.39 1.52 -1.17
N VAL A 42 0.72 0.22 -1.07
CA VAL A 42 0.93 -0.62 -2.26
C VAL A 42 -0.44 -1.02 -2.81
N ASN A 43 -0.86 -0.33 -3.87
CA ASN A 43 -2.17 -0.49 -4.47
C ASN A 43 -2.12 -1.38 -5.71
N PHE A 44 -3.19 -2.14 -5.90
CA PHE A 44 -3.36 -3.02 -7.05
C PHE A 44 -4.64 -2.68 -7.80
N ALA A 45 -4.66 -2.93 -9.10
CA ALA A 45 -5.88 -2.86 -9.88
C ALA A 45 -6.97 -3.74 -9.25
N PHE A 46 -8.22 -3.31 -9.37
CA PHE A 46 -9.34 -4.00 -8.77
C PHE A 46 -9.34 -5.47 -9.17
N ASP A 47 -9.43 -6.34 -8.16
CA ASP A 47 -9.49 -7.79 -8.32
C ASP A 47 -8.29 -8.43 -9.03
N LYS A 48 -7.13 -7.75 -9.03
CA LYS A 48 -5.92 -8.21 -9.73
C LYS A 48 -4.67 -8.09 -8.86
N ALA A 49 -3.62 -8.78 -9.29
CA ALA A 49 -2.26 -8.63 -8.82
C ALA A 49 -1.45 -7.71 -9.75
N GLU A 50 -2.04 -6.61 -10.22
CA GLU A 50 -1.38 -5.64 -11.10
C GLU A 50 -1.10 -4.37 -10.30
N LEU A 51 0.17 -3.99 -10.13
CA LEU A 51 0.55 -2.79 -9.37
C LEU A 51 0.09 -1.53 -10.09
N LEU A 52 -0.54 -0.62 -9.35
CA LEU A 52 -0.89 0.70 -9.86
C LEU A 52 0.31 1.65 -9.77
N PRO A 53 0.40 2.67 -10.67
CA PRO A 53 1.53 3.60 -10.72
C PRO A 53 1.92 4.26 -9.39
N GLU A 54 0.93 4.59 -8.57
CA GLU A 54 1.10 5.19 -7.24
C GLU A 54 1.83 4.28 -6.23
N SER A 55 1.95 2.99 -6.52
CA SER A 55 2.63 2.02 -5.66
C SER A 55 4.15 2.03 -5.83
N TYR A 56 4.65 2.43 -7.01
CA TYR A 56 6.08 2.38 -7.30
C TYR A 56 6.94 3.26 -6.37
N PRO A 57 6.54 4.52 -6.05
CA PRO A 57 7.25 5.31 -5.06
C PRO A 57 7.33 4.63 -3.69
N VAL A 58 6.30 3.85 -3.32
CA VAL A 58 6.28 3.12 -2.06
C VAL A 58 7.31 1.96 -2.10
N LEU A 59 7.26 1.18 -3.17
CA LEU A 59 8.16 0.05 -3.37
C LEU A 59 9.62 0.47 -3.53
N ASP A 60 9.89 1.59 -4.20
CA ASP A 60 11.25 2.11 -4.39
C ASP A 60 11.91 2.49 -3.05
N LYS A 61 11.15 3.04 -2.09
CA LYS A 61 11.67 3.27 -0.73
C LYS A 61 12.01 1.97 -0.02
N SER A 62 11.19 0.93 -0.20
CA SER A 62 11.48 -0.39 0.37
C SER A 62 12.75 -1.00 -0.22
N VAL A 63 13.02 -0.79 -1.52
CA VAL A 63 14.30 -1.21 -2.13
C VAL A 63 15.50 -0.58 -1.42
N VAL A 64 15.45 0.71 -1.09
CA VAL A 64 16.54 1.40 -0.37
C VAL A 64 16.78 0.73 0.98
N LEU A 65 15.73 0.53 1.77
CA LEU A 65 15.81 -0.13 3.09
C LEU A 65 16.35 -1.56 3.01
N LEU A 66 15.89 -2.35 2.02
CA LEU A 66 16.36 -3.72 1.83
C LEU A 66 17.83 -3.78 1.38
N LYS A 67 18.33 -2.74 0.70
CA LYS A 67 19.76 -2.62 0.33
C LYS A 67 20.63 -2.23 1.52
N GLU A 68 20.12 -1.43 2.45
CA GLU A 68 20.80 -1.03 3.69
C GLU A 68 20.92 -2.18 4.71
N THR A 69 20.21 -3.30 4.48
CA THR A 69 20.14 -4.47 5.38
C THR A 69 20.64 -5.77 4.71
N PRO A 70 21.83 -5.82 4.09
CA PRO A 70 22.22 -6.87 3.14
C PRO A 70 22.23 -8.31 3.69
N GLY A 71 22.38 -8.49 5.01
CA GLY A 71 22.36 -9.81 5.66
C GLY A 71 20.96 -10.33 6.01
N ALA A 72 19.92 -9.48 5.95
CA ALA A 72 18.57 -9.85 6.31
C ALA A 72 17.84 -10.56 5.16
N LYS A 73 17.01 -11.55 5.52
CA LYS A 73 16.00 -12.17 4.66
C LYS A 73 14.62 -11.65 5.06
N PHE A 74 13.72 -11.57 4.09
CA PHE A 74 12.38 -11.02 4.27
C PHE A 74 11.32 -11.98 3.74
N GLU A 75 10.22 -12.08 4.47
CA GLU A 75 8.96 -12.64 4.04
C GLU A 75 8.05 -11.49 3.57
N VAL A 76 7.61 -11.54 2.32
CA VAL A 76 6.65 -10.61 1.73
C VAL A 76 5.26 -11.21 1.93
N GLU A 77 4.51 -10.64 2.85
CA GLU A 77 3.18 -11.09 3.22
C GLU A 77 2.09 -10.26 2.50
N GLY A 78 1.19 -10.94 1.80
CA GLY A 78 0.05 -10.31 1.13
C GLY A 78 -1.23 -10.41 1.95
N TYR A 79 -1.99 -9.32 1.99
CA TYR A 79 -3.31 -9.24 2.63
C TYR A 79 -4.36 -8.61 1.71
N THR A 80 -5.62 -9.01 1.89
CA THR A 80 -6.78 -8.47 1.19
C THR A 80 -7.78 -7.88 2.19
N ASP A 81 -8.80 -7.18 1.68
CA ASP A 81 -9.99 -6.91 2.48
C ASP A 81 -10.91 -8.15 2.54
N TYR A 82 -12.06 -8.01 3.19
CA TYR A 82 -12.97 -9.12 3.47
C TYR A 82 -13.83 -9.59 2.29
N ILE A 83 -13.89 -8.81 1.21
CA ILE A 83 -14.82 -9.01 0.09
C ILE A 83 -14.40 -10.25 -0.69
N GLY A 84 -15.37 -11.11 -1.02
CA GLY A 84 -15.12 -12.36 -1.76
C GLY A 84 -14.79 -13.56 -0.87
N THR A 85 -14.57 -14.71 -1.53
CA THR A 85 -14.39 -15.99 -0.83
C THR A 85 -13.01 -16.07 -0.15
N LYS A 86 -12.89 -16.94 0.86
CA LYS A 86 -11.61 -17.16 1.55
C LYS A 86 -10.54 -17.72 0.59
N ALA A 87 -10.90 -18.70 -0.23
CA ALA A 87 -9.98 -19.33 -1.18
C ALA A 87 -9.48 -18.32 -2.22
N TYR A 88 -10.40 -17.51 -2.75
CA TYR A 88 -10.06 -16.48 -3.72
C TYR A 88 -9.09 -15.43 -3.14
N ASN A 89 -9.42 -14.88 -1.96
CA ASN A 89 -8.55 -13.90 -1.31
C ASN A 89 -7.18 -14.47 -0.96
N MET A 90 -7.11 -15.75 -0.59
CA MET A 90 -5.84 -16.44 -0.35
C MET A 90 -4.98 -16.41 -1.61
N GLU A 91 -5.50 -16.88 -2.74
CA GLU A 91 -4.79 -16.88 -4.01
C GLU A 91 -4.38 -15.48 -4.45
N LEU A 92 -5.29 -14.50 -4.39
CA LEU A 92 -5.02 -13.12 -4.74
C LEU A 92 -3.90 -12.51 -3.88
N SER A 93 -3.89 -12.79 -2.59
CA SER A 93 -2.85 -12.30 -1.68
C SER A 93 -1.47 -12.88 -1.99
N ILE A 94 -1.39 -14.16 -2.36
CA ILE A 94 -0.14 -14.82 -2.78
C ILE A 94 0.37 -14.17 -4.07
N GLN A 95 -0.51 -13.99 -5.06
CA GLN A 95 -0.14 -13.37 -6.33
C GLN A 95 0.35 -11.93 -6.14
N ARG A 96 -0.30 -11.15 -5.28
CA ARG A 96 0.13 -9.77 -4.95
C ARG A 96 1.50 -9.73 -4.28
N ALA A 97 1.74 -10.61 -3.31
CA ALA A 97 3.05 -10.73 -2.67
C ALA A 97 4.12 -11.12 -3.69
N GLN A 98 3.80 -12.02 -4.64
CA GLN A 98 4.71 -12.41 -5.70
C GLN A 98 5.07 -11.25 -6.62
N VAL A 99 4.10 -10.47 -7.08
CA VAL A 99 4.35 -9.30 -7.94
C VAL A 99 5.22 -8.25 -7.25
N VAL A 100 5.03 -8.05 -5.95
CA VAL A 100 5.90 -7.17 -5.15
C VAL A 100 7.31 -7.74 -5.06
N LYS A 101 7.47 -9.03 -4.79
CA LYS A 101 8.78 -9.68 -4.79
C LYS A 101 9.48 -9.52 -6.14
N ASP A 102 8.78 -9.77 -7.24
CA ASP A 102 9.33 -9.67 -8.60
C ASP A 102 9.79 -8.24 -8.90
N TYR A 103 9.01 -7.24 -8.47
CA TYR A 103 9.42 -5.85 -8.57
C TYR A 103 10.72 -5.58 -7.82
N LEU A 104 10.85 -6.02 -6.56
CA LEU A 104 12.05 -5.81 -5.76
C LEU A 104 13.27 -6.52 -6.36
N VAL A 105 13.08 -7.73 -6.90
CA VAL A 105 14.13 -8.45 -7.62
C VAL A 105 14.58 -7.68 -8.85
N SER A 106 13.65 -7.11 -9.62
CA SER A 106 13.96 -6.28 -10.79
C SER A 106 14.79 -5.02 -10.43
N LYS A 107 14.70 -4.57 -9.18
CA LYS A 107 15.46 -3.42 -8.65
C LYS A 107 16.80 -3.82 -8.00
N GLY A 108 17.17 -5.09 -8.11
CA GLY A 108 18.46 -5.63 -7.69
C GLY A 108 18.49 -6.23 -6.29
N ILE A 109 17.33 -6.52 -5.67
CA ILE A 109 17.31 -7.34 -4.45
C ILE A 109 17.47 -8.81 -4.84
N HIS A 110 18.40 -9.52 -4.19
CA HIS A 110 18.63 -10.93 -4.50
C HIS A 110 17.40 -11.79 -4.16
N GLN A 111 16.97 -12.66 -5.08
CA GLN A 111 15.77 -13.47 -4.92
C GLN A 111 15.79 -14.33 -3.64
N ASP A 112 16.95 -14.89 -3.28
CA ASP A 112 17.12 -15.73 -2.08
C ASP A 112 16.92 -14.99 -0.75
N ARG A 113 16.87 -13.65 -0.79
CA ARG A 113 16.54 -12.82 0.36
C ARG A 113 15.04 -12.63 0.53
N LEU A 114 14.21 -13.09 -0.42
CA LEU A 114 12.78 -12.82 -0.46
C LEU A 114 11.97 -14.11 -0.57
N THR A 115 11.06 -14.31 0.37
CA THR A 115 10.00 -15.32 0.31
C THR A 115 8.64 -14.64 0.26
N THR A 116 7.59 -15.36 -0.14
CA THR A 116 6.23 -14.81 -0.29
C THR A 116 5.23 -15.68 0.45
N VAL A 117 4.30 -15.05 1.16
CA VAL A 117 3.19 -15.71 1.84
C VAL A 117 1.92 -14.90 1.62
N GLY A 118 0.81 -15.59 1.38
CA GLY A 118 -0.51 -14.97 1.36
C GLY A 118 -1.29 -15.29 2.62
N TYR A 119 -1.97 -14.29 3.15
CA TYR A 119 -2.88 -14.44 4.30
C TYR A 119 -4.35 -14.22 3.91
N GLY A 120 -4.62 -13.82 2.67
CA GLY A 120 -5.94 -13.39 2.25
C GLY A 120 -6.51 -12.34 3.19
N LYS A 121 -7.72 -12.59 3.70
CA LYS A 121 -8.45 -11.70 4.61
C LYS A 121 -8.21 -11.94 6.10
N LEU A 122 -7.17 -12.70 6.45
CA LEU A 122 -6.79 -12.93 7.85
C LEU A 122 -6.12 -11.69 8.44
N HIS A 123 -6.15 -11.56 9.77
CA HIS A 123 -5.49 -10.49 10.51
C HIS A 123 -5.85 -9.07 10.01
N PRO A 124 -7.14 -8.67 10.01
CA PRO A 124 -7.52 -7.31 9.68
C PRO A 124 -6.93 -6.34 10.72
N ILE A 125 -6.40 -5.23 10.23
CA ILE A 125 -5.87 -4.13 11.05
C ILE A 125 -6.78 -2.90 11.00
N GLY A 126 -7.69 -2.84 10.03
CA GLY A 126 -8.69 -1.81 9.85
C GLY A 126 -10.10 -2.35 9.91
N ASP A 127 -11.04 -1.46 10.21
CA ASP A 127 -12.47 -1.77 10.22
C ASP A 127 -12.98 -2.09 8.80
N ASN A 128 -13.43 -3.32 8.59
CA ASN A 128 -13.92 -3.81 7.31
C ASN A 128 -15.21 -3.12 6.85
N GLU A 129 -15.98 -2.51 7.74
CA GLU A 129 -17.20 -1.80 7.39
C GLU A 129 -16.90 -0.45 6.70
N THR A 130 -15.71 0.13 6.96
CA THR A 130 -15.30 1.42 6.40
C THR A 130 -14.38 1.26 5.19
N GLU A 131 -14.46 2.16 4.22
CA GLU A 131 -13.54 2.13 3.07
C GLU A 131 -12.08 2.36 3.51
N SER A 132 -11.87 3.26 4.46
CA SER A 132 -10.53 3.51 5.03
C SER A 132 -9.95 2.26 5.71
N GLY A 133 -10.74 1.54 6.51
CA GLY A 133 -10.29 0.30 7.15
C GLY A 133 -10.05 -0.84 6.16
N ARG A 134 -10.88 -0.97 5.11
CA ARG A 134 -10.60 -1.90 4.00
C ARG A 134 -9.30 -1.55 3.27
N ALA A 135 -9.04 -0.27 3.03
CA ALA A 135 -7.78 0.17 2.41
C ALA A 135 -6.57 -0.22 3.27
N MET A 136 -6.67 -0.12 4.60
CA MET A 136 -5.61 -0.59 5.51
C MET A 136 -5.45 -2.13 5.49
N ASN A 137 -6.53 -2.88 5.27
CA ASN A 137 -6.46 -4.34 5.18
C ASN A 137 -5.81 -4.81 3.87
N ARG A 138 -5.98 -4.06 2.76
CA ARG A 138 -5.26 -4.26 1.49
C ARG A 138 -3.81 -3.76 1.60
N ARG A 139 -2.94 -4.56 2.21
CA ARG A 139 -1.55 -4.18 2.51
C ARG A 139 -0.54 -5.25 2.14
N ILE A 140 0.72 -4.85 2.12
CA ILE A 140 1.88 -5.74 2.04
C ILE A 140 2.72 -5.56 3.31
N VAL A 141 3.17 -6.65 3.90
CA VAL A 141 4.07 -6.62 5.05
C VAL A 141 5.38 -7.30 4.68
N PHE A 142 6.49 -6.75 5.15
CA PHE A 142 7.82 -7.30 5.05
C PHE A 142 8.25 -7.72 6.44
N LYS A 143 8.37 -9.02 6.68
CA LYS A 143 8.83 -9.53 7.96
C LYS A 143 10.25 -10.05 7.84
N ILE A 144 11.16 -9.60 8.68
CA ILE A 144 12.52 -10.15 8.68
C ILE A 144 12.49 -11.58 9.23
N ILE A 145 13.17 -12.48 8.53
CA ILE A 145 13.37 -13.88 8.93
C ILE A 145 14.79 -14.00 9.49
N LYS A 146 14.91 -14.42 10.75
CA LYS A 146 16.19 -14.72 11.41
C LYS A 146 16.70 -16.10 11.05
#